data_AF-A0A2K8JP98-F1
#
_entry.id   AF-A0A2K8JP98-F1
#
_cell.length_a   1.000
_cell.length_b   1.000
_cell.length_c   1.000
_cell.angle_alpha   90.00
_cell.angle_beta   90.00
_cell.angle_gamma   90.00
#
_symmetry.space_group_name_H-M   'P 1'
#
loop_
_entity.id
_entity.type
_entity.pdbx_description
1 polymer ?
#
loop_
_entity_poly.entity_id
_entity_poly.type
_entity_poly.pdbx_seq_one_letter_code
_entity_poly.pdbx_strand_id
1 'polypeptide(L)'
;MKLLILAPLLVCGVLSTSVPSDPLSDEFIDHINSIKTTWKAGRNFDRNIPRKYLKTLNGVLKGANALKLPKKNVSLDAKLPEECDARTNYLKSSYNHNNKKFKNNN
;
A
#
# COMPACT_ATOMS: atom_id res chain seq x y z
N MET A 1 30.22 -45.67 8.95
CA MET A 1 30.19 -44.68 7.85
C MET A 1 28.78 -44.31 7.38
N LYS A 2 27.76 -45.18 7.49
CA LYS A 2 26.37 -44.87 7.05
C LYS A 2 25.53 -44.03 8.04
N LEU A 3 25.97 -43.88 9.30
CA LEU A 3 25.25 -43.10 10.32
C LEU A 3 25.60 -41.60 10.35
N LEU A 4 26.69 -41.18 9.70
CA LEU A 4 27.15 -39.78 9.74
C LEU A 4 26.52 -38.89 8.65
N ILE A 5 25.77 -39.49 7.71
CA ILE A 5 25.12 -38.77 6.60
C ILE A 5 23.65 -38.44 6.92
N LEU A 6 23.07 -39.06 7.96
CA LEU A 6 21.67 -38.85 8.34
C LEU A 6 21.42 -37.57 9.14
N ALA A 7 22.42 -37.07 9.88
CA ALA A 7 22.30 -35.86 10.69
C ALA A 7 22.12 -34.56 9.88
N PRO A 8 22.88 -34.28 8.79
CA PRO A 8 22.69 -33.04 8.02
C PRO A 8 21.38 -33.02 7.21
N LEU A 9 20.84 -34.18 6.80
CA LEU A 9 19.54 -34.22 6.11
C LEU A 9 18.37 -33.86 7.04
N LEU A 10 18.44 -34.21 8.32
CA LEU A 10 17.42 -33.85 9.32
C LEU A 10 17.40 -32.34 9.59
N VAL A 11 18.56 -31.67 9.52
CA VAL A 11 18.70 -30.23 9.76
C VAL A 11 18.28 -29.40 8.54
N CYS A 12 18.43 -29.91 7.31
CA CYS A 12 17.98 -29.20 6.11
C CYS A 12 16.44 -29.15 5.95
N GLY A 13 15.68 -30.00 6.64
CA GLY A 13 14.22 -30.08 6.50
C GLY A 13 13.41 -29.00 7.25
N VAL A 14 14.05 -28.20 8.10
CA VAL A 14 13.35 -27.28 9.03
C VAL A 14 13.35 -25.80 8.59
N LEU A 15 13.92 -25.45 7.44
CA LEU A 15 13.96 -24.06 6.95
C LEU A 15 12.90 -23.74 5.89
N SER A 16 11.72 -24.38 5.95
CA SER A 16 10.56 -23.89 5.22
C SER A 16 9.94 -22.73 5.99
N THR A 17 10.38 -21.50 5.69
CA THR A 17 9.70 -20.29 6.18
C THR A 17 8.37 -20.15 5.43
N SER A 18 7.30 -20.72 5.97
CA SER A 18 5.96 -20.49 5.45
C SER A 18 5.60 -19.01 5.59
N VAL A 19 4.97 -18.43 4.56
CA VAL A 19 4.42 -17.08 4.67
C VAL A 19 3.34 -17.08 5.77
N PRO A 20 3.37 -16.13 6.72
CA PRO A 20 2.37 -16.09 7.79
C PRO A 20 0.95 -15.96 7.20
N SER A 21 -0.02 -16.65 7.82
CA SER A 21 -1.37 -16.78 7.25
C SER A 21 -2.26 -15.55 7.45
N ASP A 22 -1.98 -14.75 8.47
CA ASP A 22 -2.71 -13.51 8.74
C ASP A 22 -1.93 -12.30 8.19
N PRO A 23 -2.43 -11.62 7.14
CA PRO A 23 -1.69 -10.54 6.48
C PRO A 23 -1.54 -9.26 7.32
N LEU A 24 -2.17 -9.19 8.50
CA LEU A 24 -2.09 -8.04 9.42
C LEU A 24 -1.30 -8.35 10.71
N SER A 25 -0.75 -9.56 10.82
CA SER A 25 0.02 -9.96 11.98
C SER A 25 1.37 -9.23 12.01
N ASP A 26 1.95 -9.14 13.21
CA ASP A 26 3.30 -8.60 13.37
C ASP A 26 4.33 -9.50 12.63
N GLU A 27 4.11 -10.82 12.59
CA GLU A 27 4.93 -11.77 11.84
C GLU A 27 4.91 -11.50 10.32
N PHE A 28 3.76 -11.11 9.76
CA PHE A 28 3.64 -10.78 8.34
C PHE A 28 4.38 -9.48 8.01
N ILE A 29 4.35 -8.49 8.93
CA ILE A 29 5.14 -7.27 8.82
C ILE A 29 6.64 -7.59 8.81
N ASP A 30 7.09 -8.46 9.73
CA ASP A 30 8.49 -8.88 9.80
C ASP A 30 8.91 -9.67 8.56
N HIS A 31 8.04 -10.54 8.06
CA HIS A 31 8.25 -11.25 6.80
C HIS A 31 8.46 -10.28 5.63
N ILE A 32 7.59 -9.28 5.45
CA ILE A 32 7.76 -8.27 4.38
C ILE A 32 9.07 -7.50 4.56
N ASN A 33 9.41 -7.10 5.78
CA ASN A 33 10.65 -6.36 6.04
C ASN A 33 11.90 -7.23 5.83
N SER A 34 11.80 -8.55 6.01
CA SER A 34 12.91 -9.49 5.78
C SER A 34 13.30 -9.63 4.29
N ILE A 35 12.35 -9.45 3.38
CA ILE A 35 12.57 -9.58 1.92
C ILE A 35 13.13 -8.31 1.27
N LYS A 36 13.47 -7.26 2.06
CA LYS A 36 14.21 -6.06 1.65
C LYS A 36 13.67 -5.36 0.38
N THR A 37 12.38 -5.03 0.39
CA THR A 37 11.76 -4.23 -0.68
C THR A 37 12.18 -2.75 -0.60
N THR A 38 11.72 -1.93 -1.55
CA THR A 38 11.97 -0.48 -1.58
C THR A 38 11.16 0.32 -0.54
N TRP A 39 10.33 -0.35 0.26
CA TRP A 39 9.46 0.26 1.26
C TRP A 39 9.45 -0.56 2.55
N LYS A 40 9.17 0.09 3.69
CA LYS A 40 9.13 -0.58 5.00
C LYS A 40 7.68 -0.83 5.40
N ALA A 41 7.34 -2.08 5.72
CA ALA A 41 6.04 -2.45 6.23
C ALA A 41 5.87 -1.99 7.69
N GLY A 42 4.65 -1.58 8.04
CA GLY A 42 4.25 -1.16 9.36
C GLY A 42 2.75 -1.33 9.57
N ARG A 43 2.31 -1.18 10.82
CA ARG A 43 0.90 -1.35 11.22
C ARG A 43 0.08 -0.11 10.83
N ASN A 44 -0.88 -0.29 9.92
CA ASN A 44 -1.82 0.76 9.51
C ASN A 44 -3.21 0.62 10.13
N PHE A 45 -3.58 -0.59 10.56
CA PHE A 45 -4.88 -0.89 11.16
C PHE A 45 -4.71 -1.50 12.55
N ASP A 46 -5.68 -1.26 13.42
CA ASP A 46 -5.74 -1.89 14.74
C ASP A 46 -5.73 -3.42 14.63
N ARG A 47 -5.15 -4.10 15.64
CA ARG A 47 -5.05 -5.57 15.66
C ARG A 47 -6.42 -6.25 15.60
N ASN A 48 -7.44 -5.62 16.16
CA ASN A 48 -8.79 -6.16 16.25
C ASN A 48 -9.70 -5.66 15.13
N ILE A 49 -9.15 -5.02 14.09
CA ILE A 49 -9.97 -4.54 12.99
C ILE A 49 -10.69 -5.72 12.32
N PRO A 50 -12.02 -5.67 12.14
CA PRO A 50 -12.72 -6.76 11.49
C PRO A 50 -12.29 -6.91 10.04
N ARG A 51 -12.00 -8.13 9.59
CA ARG A 51 -11.70 -8.40 8.16
C ARG A 51 -12.80 -7.90 7.21
N LYS A 52 -14.06 -7.87 7.67
CA LYS A 52 -15.19 -7.29 6.93
C LYS A 52 -14.97 -5.80 6.62
N TYR A 53 -14.49 -5.02 7.60
CA TYR A 53 -14.20 -3.61 7.41
C TYR A 53 -13.15 -3.40 6.32
N LEU A 54 -12.05 -4.17 6.34
CA LEU A 54 -11.02 -4.08 5.30
C LEU A 54 -11.54 -4.40 3.89
N LYS A 55 -12.44 -5.39 3.76
CA LYS A 55 -13.08 -5.68 2.48
C LYS A 55 -13.91 -4.49 1.96
N THR A 56 -14.57 -3.74 2.84
CA THR A 56 -15.37 -2.57 2.43
C THR A 56 -14.53 -1.41 1.91
N LEU A 57 -13.23 -1.33 2.26
CA LEU A 57 -12.32 -0.32 1.69
C LEU A 57 -12.03 -0.57 0.20
N ASN A 58 -12.28 -1.79 -0.30
CA ASN A 58 -12.00 -2.19 -1.68
C ASN A 58 -13.26 -2.08 -2.56
N GLY A 59 -13.82 -0.88 -2.67
CA GLY A 59 -15.14 -0.64 -3.28
C GLY A 59 -15.22 -0.76 -4.82
N VAL A 60 -14.10 -1.02 -5.51
CA VAL A 60 -14.08 -1.10 -6.98
C VAL A 60 -14.30 -2.55 -7.43
N LEU A 61 -15.41 -2.79 -8.12
CA LEU A 61 -15.74 -4.10 -8.69
C LEU A 61 -15.06 -4.29 -10.07
N LYS A 62 -14.25 -5.33 -10.19
CA LYS A 62 -13.62 -5.69 -11.47
C LYS A 62 -14.69 -6.03 -12.51
N GLY A 63 -14.66 -5.35 -13.66
CA GLY A 63 -15.56 -5.67 -14.78
C GLY A 63 -17.03 -5.27 -14.56
N ALA A 64 -17.34 -4.50 -13.52
CA ALA A 64 -18.68 -3.93 -13.38
C ALA A 64 -18.92 -2.95 -14.53
N ASN A 65 -19.67 -3.39 -15.54
CA ASN A 65 -20.35 -2.68 -16.65
C ASN A 65 -20.03 -1.18 -16.82
N ALA A 66 -18.75 -0.83 -16.86
CA ALA A 66 -18.31 0.53 -17.08
C ALA A 66 -18.39 0.73 -18.58
N LEU A 67 -19.37 1.52 -19.01
CA LEU A 67 -19.29 2.22 -20.30
C LEU A 67 -17.86 2.74 -20.42
N LYS A 68 -17.09 2.17 -21.35
CA LYS A 68 -15.71 2.60 -21.56
C LYS A 68 -15.77 4.05 -22.01
N LEU A 69 -15.35 4.96 -21.14
CA LEU A 69 -15.25 6.37 -21.51
C LEU A 69 -14.29 6.49 -22.70
N PRO A 70 -14.56 7.42 -23.64
CA PRO A 70 -13.66 7.67 -24.75
C PRO A 70 -12.29 8.08 -24.20
N LYS A 71 -11.23 7.54 -24.81
CA LYS A 71 -9.86 7.93 -24.47
C LYS A 71 -9.60 9.31 -25.06
N LYS A 72 -9.11 10.24 -24.22
CA LYS A 72 -8.64 11.55 -24.68
C LYS A 72 -7.19 11.41 -25.16
N ASN A 73 -6.97 11.41 -26.47
CA ASN A 73 -5.64 11.47 -27.06
C ASN A 73 -5.19 12.93 -27.11
N VAL A 74 -4.10 13.26 -26.44
CA VAL A 74 -3.51 14.61 -26.44
C VAL A 74 -2.06 14.49 -26.89
N SER A 75 -1.70 15.22 -27.95
CA SER A 75 -0.30 15.48 -28.26
C SER A 75 0.12 16.70 -27.45
N LEU A 76 1.01 16.49 -26.48
CA LEU A 76 1.56 17.57 -25.67
C LEU A 76 2.92 17.94 -26.24
N ASP A 77 3.03 19.14 -26.83
CA ASP A 77 4.32 19.77 -27.11
C ASP A 77 4.82 20.46 -25.84
N ALA A 78 5.04 19.66 -24.79
CA ALA A 78 5.44 20.14 -23.48
C ALA A 78 6.48 19.20 -22.85
N LYS A 79 7.55 19.79 -22.32
CA LYS A 79 8.55 19.05 -21.53
C LYS A 79 7.97 18.74 -20.14
N LEU A 80 7.80 17.46 -19.83
CA LEU A 80 7.38 17.03 -18.49
C LEU A 80 8.53 17.20 -17.49
N PRO A 81 8.23 17.58 -16.24
CA PRO A 81 9.23 17.63 -15.17
C PRO A 81 9.63 16.21 -14.74
N GLU A 82 10.81 16.10 -14.13
CA GLU A 82 11.31 14.85 -13.55
C GLU A 82 10.49 14.41 -12.32
N GLU A 83 10.05 15.38 -11.52
CA GLU A 83 9.20 15.17 -10.34
C GLU A 83 7.95 16.06 -10.41
N CYS A 84 6.81 15.56 -9.92
CA CYS A 84 5.55 16.30 -9.92
C CYS A 84 4.75 16.03 -8.63
N ASP A 85 4.48 17.08 -7.86
CA ASP A 85 3.55 17.06 -6.72
C ASP A 85 2.41 18.06 -6.98
N ALA A 86 1.18 17.56 -7.07
CA ALA A 86 0.02 18.42 -7.31
C ALA A 86 -0.20 19.45 -6.19
N ARG A 87 0.25 19.17 -4.96
CA ARG A 87 0.06 20.06 -3.81
C ARG A 87 0.89 21.34 -3.91
N THR A 88 2.10 21.25 -4.46
CA THR A 88 2.99 22.41 -4.66
C THR A 88 2.57 23.20 -5.91
N ASN A 89 2.15 22.49 -6.96
CA ASN A 89 1.80 23.09 -8.24
C ASN A 89 0.49 23.90 -8.22
N TYR A 90 -0.43 23.64 -7.28
CA TYR A 90 -1.74 24.29 -7.20
C TYR A 90 -2.05 25.00 -5.86
N LEU A 91 -1.03 25.44 -5.11
CA LEU A 91 -1.19 26.07 -3.77
C LEU A 91 -2.24 27.19 -3.68
N LYS A 92 -2.62 27.83 -4.79
CA LYS A 92 -3.64 28.89 -4.80
C LYS A 92 -5.10 28.41 -4.84
N SER A 93 -5.42 27.16 -5.18
CA SER A 93 -6.83 26.78 -5.42
C SER A 93 -7.60 26.27 -4.20
N SER A 94 -6.93 25.87 -3.11
CA SER A 94 -7.59 25.06 -2.06
C SER A 94 -7.53 25.62 -0.63
N TYR A 95 -6.88 26.77 -0.40
CA TYR A 95 -6.76 27.38 0.94
C TYR A 95 -7.48 28.73 1.10
N ASN A 96 -8.60 28.98 0.39
CA ASN A 96 -9.33 30.25 0.49
C ASN A 96 -10.84 30.13 0.77
N HIS A 97 -11.34 28.95 1.15
CA HIS A 97 -12.77 28.80 1.47
C HIS A 97 -13.12 29.11 2.94
N ASN A 98 -12.19 28.92 3.89
CA ASN A 98 -12.56 28.92 5.33
C ASN A 98 -12.06 30.11 6.17
N ASN A 99 -11.23 31.02 5.63
CA ASN A 99 -10.72 32.17 6.40
C ASN A 99 -11.61 33.44 6.38
N LYS A 100 -12.80 33.39 5.76
CA LYS A 100 -13.77 34.51 5.81
C LYS A 100 -14.81 34.42 6.93
N LYS A 101 -14.87 33.33 7.71
CA LYS A 101 -15.92 33.14 8.73
C LYS A 101 -15.52 33.43 10.19
N PHE A 102 -14.29 33.87 10.47
CA PHE A 102 -13.85 34.11 11.86
C PHE A 102 -13.32 35.54 12.15
N LYS A 103 -13.68 36.53 11.33
CA LYS A 103 -13.31 37.95 11.60
C LYS A 103 -14.48 38.87 11.95
N ASN A 104 -15.68 38.34 12.16
CA ASN A 104 -16.77 39.09 12.77
C ASN A 104 -17.27 38.28 13.96
N ASN A 105 -16.74 38.57 15.15
CA ASN A 105 -17.45 38.59 16.43
C ASN A 105 -16.44 38.96 17.54
N ASN A 106 -16.63 40.19 18.04
CA ASN A 106 -16.01 40.88 19.17
C ASN A 106 -14.65 41.53 18.92
#